data_AF-A0AAD8YDP5-F1
#
_entry.id   AF-A0AAD8YDP5-F1
#
_cell.length_a   1.000
_cell.length_b   1.000
_cell.length_c   1.000
_cell.angle_alpha   90.00
_cell.angle_beta   90.00
_cell.angle_gamma   90.00
#
_symmetry.space_group_name_H-M   'P 1'
#
loop_
_entity.id
_entity.type
_entity.pdbx_description
1 polymer ?
#
loop_
_entity_poly.entity_id
_entity_poly.type
_entity_poly.pdbx_seq_one_letter_code
_entity_poly.pdbx_strand_id
1 'polypeptide(L)'
;MKINSRRASQSLIIGIKLAVTKHYIMTMLKRVPIFLASFILLNSYLARAFNVNIGHRSVVGSVSKSAIRMSSTAAAPNSEQKSHLYVPSERDEYYQGNIAQYLLDLHDEGATLNFCGGMMFQLVLSDKLQTHLKSVAADSSSEGKQKKQPIIHPASQSLMSRTPDYKKSSFADNIFSFHGRELRKIPTANGGMGFVLQLSYADPSATLEEVSSSSAAGKGADAAWNGTPVDPQGWSKEEIATYDGWRSDQWRKWRKCSMYEDEGYSTFGQEFGNEAFGLNHRFFLHLDSQNKMWLSAEDGCEGTPADGSSLMKKLGGMLFGRHLVIVAVCLLNLHYVGGYHAEKKIF
;
A
#
# COMPACT_ATOMS: atom_id res chain seq x y z
N MET A 1 -14.29 -55.27 37.54
CA MET A 1 -13.45 -54.17 38.09
C MET A 1 -12.53 -53.58 37.00
N LYS A 2 -12.99 -52.64 36.15
CA LYS A 2 -12.09 -51.93 35.21
C LYS A 2 -12.58 -50.55 34.71
N ILE A 3 -13.57 -49.95 35.38
CA ILE A 3 -14.19 -48.69 34.93
C ILE A 3 -13.74 -47.46 35.77
N ASN A 4 -13.19 -47.65 36.98
CA ASN A 4 -12.82 -46.53 37.86
C ASN A 4 -11.46 -45.87 37.61
N SER A 5 -10.60 -46.41 36.73
CA SER A 5 -9.24 -45.87 36.51
C SER A 5 -9.20 -44.67 35.55
N ARG A 6 -10.13 -44.56 34.59
CA ARG A 6 -10.08 -43.51 33.55
C ARG A 6 -10.54 -42.13 34.03
N ARG A 7 -11.44 -42.05 35.03
CA ARG A 7 -11.92 -40.75 35.56
C ARG A 7 -10.86 -40.04 36.39
N ALA A 8 -10.05 -40.77 37.16
CA ALA A 8 -8.99 -40.18 37.97
C ALA A 8 -7.89 -39.49 37.13
N SER A 9 -7.57 -40.05 35.96
CA SER A 9 -6.52 -39.51 35.09
C SER A 9 -6.94 -38.23 34.36
N GLN A 10 -8.23 -38.09 34.00
CA GLN A 10 -8.73 -36.87 33.34
C GLN A 10 -8.81 -35.67 34.29
N SER A 11 -9.21 -35.87 35.55
CA SER A 11 -9.26 -34.80 36.55
C SER A 11 -7.88 -34.23 36.87
N LEU A 12 -6.83 -35.07 36.85
CA LEU A 12 -5.46 -34.64 37.11
C LEU A 12 -4.90 -33.77 35.97
N ILE A 13 -5.19 -34.12 34.71
CA ILE A 13 -4.72 -33.37 33.54
C ILE A 13 -5.37 -31.97 33.47
N ILE A 14 -6.65 -31.85 33.84
CA ILE A 14 -7.35 -30.56 33.85
C ILE A 14 -6.78 -29.65 34.96
N GLY A 15 -6.50 -30.21 36.15
CA GLY A 15 -5.89 -29.47 37.25
C GLY A 15 -4.53 -28.87 36.90
N ILE A 16 -3.67 -29.64 36.22
CA ILE A 16 -2.33 -29.18 35.80
C ILE A 16 -2.44 -28.04 34.76
N LYS A 17 -3.33 -28.17 33.76
CA LYS A 17 -3.53 -27.11 32.75
C LYS A 17 -3.99 -25.80 33.38
N LEU A 18 -4.95 -25.84 34.31
CA LEU A 18 -5.45 -24.64 35.00
C LEU A 18 -4.37 -23.97 35.86
N ALA A 19 -3.52 -24.74 36.53
CA ALA A 19 -2.43 -24.20 37.35
C ALA A 19 -1.38 -23.47 36.50
N VAL A 20 -0.99 -24.04 35.35
CA VAL A 20 -0.02 -23.45 34.43
C VAL A 20 -0.55 -22.14 33.83
N THR A 21 -1.82 -22.12 33.38
CA THR A 21 -2.43 -20.91 32.83
C THR A 21 -2.54 -19.79 33.87
N LYS A 22 -2.90 -20.12 35.12
CA LYS A 22 -2.97 -19.14 36.21
C LYS A 22 -1.60 -18.56 36.56
N HIS A 23 -0.55 -19.39 36.56
CA HIS A 23 0.81 -18.93 36.81
C HIS A 23 1.29 -17.97 35.70
N TYR A 24 1.05 -18.31 34.43
CA TYR A 24 1.47 -17.49 33.28
C TYR A 24 0.77 -16.12 33.22
N ILE A 25 -0.53 -16.08 33.54
CA ILE A 25 -1.30 -14.82 33.58
C ILE A 25 -0.80 -13.92 34.73
N MET A 26 -0.49 -14.49 35.90
CA MET A 26 0.03 -13.71 37.03
C MET A 26 1.45 -13.16 36.77
N THR A 27 2.32 -13.88 36.05
CA THR A 27 3.65 -13.36 35.68
C THR A 27 3.57 -12.25 34.63
N MET A 28 2.64 -12.33 33.68
CA MET A 28 2.41 -11.27 32.69
C MET A 28 1.88 -9.98 33.35
N LEU A 29 0.88 -10.08 34.22
CA LEU A 29 0.29 -8.93 34.91
C LEU A 29 1.29 -8.17 35.80
N LYS A 30 2.27 -8.86 36.40
CA LYS A 30 3.32 -8.21 37.22
C LYS A 30 4.32 -7.39 36.39
N ARG A 31 4.42 -7.62 35.07
CA ARG A 31 5.40 -6.93 34.20
C ARG A 31 4.82 -5.73 33.46
N VAL A 32 3.50 -5.62 33.35
CA VAL A 32 2.80 -4.49 32.71
C VAL A 32 3.23 -3.11 33.23
N PRO A 33 3.35 -2.85 34.56
CA PRO A 33 3.70 -1.51 35.04
C PRO A 33 5.15 -1.10 34.70
N ILE A 34 6.06 -2.07 34.50
CA ILE A 34 7.46 -1.79 34.15
C ILE A 34 7.55 -1.32 32.69
N PHE A 35 6.82 -1.96 31.77
CA PHE A 35 6.78 -1.55 30.37
C PHE A 35 6.14 -0.17 30.17
N LEU A 36 5.10 0.16 30.94
CA LEU A 36 4.44 1.46 30.85
C LEU A 36 5.36 2.60 31.32
N ALA A 37 6.15 2.39 32.39
CA ALA A 37 7.09 3.38 32.89
C ALA A 37 8.25 3.65 31.90
N SER A 38 8.79 2.61 31.26
CA SER A 38 9.83 2.75 30.24
C SER A 38 9.34 3.52 29.01
N PHE A 39 8.08 3.34 28.61
CA PHE A 39 7.50 4.03 27.45
C PHE A 39 7.29 5.53 27.70
N ILE A 40 6.94 5.93 28.92
CA ILE A 40 6.77 7.35 29.29
C ILE A 40 8.13 8.08 29.34
N LEU A 41 9.17 7.43 29.87
CA LEU A 41 10.52 8.00 29.92
C LEU A 41 11.14 8.16 28.53
N LEU A 42 10.88 7.23 27.60
CA LEU A 42 11.39 7.30 26.23
C LEU A 42 10.78 8.47 25.44
N ASN A 43 9.47 8.71 25.59
CA ASN A 43 8.78 9.82 24.93
C ASN A 43 9.23 11.19 25.48
N SER A 44 9.55 11.25 26.77
CA SER A 44 10.05 12.48 27.41
C SER A 44 11.45 12.89 26.91
N TYR A 45 12.29 11.92 26.53
CA TYR A 45 13.62 12.15 25.99
C TYR A 45 13.58 12.63 24.52
N LEU A 46 12.67 12.07 23.71
CA LEU A 46 12.50 12.47 22.31
C LEU A 46 11.98 13.91 22.19
N ALA A 47 11.07 14.34 23.06
CA ALA A 47 10.55 15.71 23.06
C ALA A 47 11.63 16.77 23.39
N ARG A 48 12.71 16.41 24.10
CA ARG A 48 13.83 17.31 24.40
C ARG A 48 14.88 17.39 23.29
N ALA A 49 14.98 16.38 22.43
CA ALA A 49 15.98 16.35 21.35
C ALA A 49 15.64 17.26 20.15
N PHE A 50 14.38 17.69 20.01
CA PHE A 50 13.93 18.50 18.87
C PHE A 50 13.93 20.02 19.09
N ASN A 51 14.45 20.51 20.23
CA ASN A 51 14.51 21.94 20.51
C ASN A 51 15.92 22.52 20.29
N VAL A 52 16.45 22.34 19.07
CA VAL A 52 17.73 22.95 18.64
C VAL A 52 17.47 24.05 17.61
N ASN A 53 17.36 25.26 18.14
CA ASN A 53 17.95 26.52 17.67
C ASN A 53 18.23 26.65 16.15
N ILE A 54 17.28 27.22 15.40
CA ILE A 54 17.50 27.71 14.03
C ILE A 54 17.75 29.21 14.10
N GLY A 55 19.03 29.58 14.01
CA GLY A 55 19.47 30.96 13.82
C GLY A 55 19.25 31.41 12.37
N HIS A 56 18.49 32.50 12.20
CA HIS A 56 18.26 33.19 10.94
C HIS A 56 19.58 33.70 10.32
N ARG A 57 19.84 33.35 9.05
CA ARG A 57 20.74 34.12 8.17
C ARG A 57 20.01 34.42 6.87
N SER A 58 19.69 35.70 6.69
CA SER A 58 19.00 36.25 5.52
C SER A 58 20.01 36.57 4.42
N VAL A 59 19.76 36.10 3.20
CA VAL A 59 20.38 36.62 1.97
C VAL A 59 19.27 36.86 0.95
N VAL A 60 19.28 38.08 0.44
CA VAL A 60 18.28 38.70 -0.44
C VAL A 60 18.43 38.17 -1.87
N GLY A 61 17.33 37.75 -2.47
CA GLY A 61 17.21 37.39 -3.89
C GLY A 61 15.76 37.50 -4.33
N SER A 62 15.38 38.69 -4.79
CA SER A 62 14.04 39.07 -5.23
C SER A 62 13.66 38.40 -6.55
N VAL A 63 12.64 37.53 -6.54
CA VAL A 63 11.84 37.19 -7.73
C VAL A 63 10.37 37.14 -7.31
N SER A 64 9.56 38.04 -7.88
CA SER A 64 8.12 38.16 -7.66
C SER A 64 7.38 36.87 -8.01
N LYS A 65 6.67 36.30 -7.03
CA LYS A 65 5.52 35.41 -7.24
C LYS A 65 4.37 35.85 -6.35
N SER A 66 3.20 36.02 -6.97
CA SER A 66 1.95 36.41 -6.35
C SER A 66 1.63 35.56 -5.12
N ALA A 67 1.43 36.22 -3.99
CA ALA A 67 1.06 35.59 -2.73
C ALA A 67 -0.38 35.07 -2.79
N ILE A 68 -0.54 33.74 -2.72
CA ILE A 68 -1.82 33.12 -2.39
C ILE A 68 -2.05 33.34 -0.89
N ARG A 69 -3.02 34.21 -0.60
CA ARG A 69 -3.54 34.53 0.71
C ARG A 69 -4.06 33.25 1.38
N MET A 70 -3.36 32.75 2.39
CA MET A 70 -3.87 31.69 3.26
C MET A 70 -5.05 32.24 4.07
N SER A 71 -6.26 31.78 3.73
CA SER A 71 -7.47 32.00 4.52
C SER A 71 -7.93 30.66 5.08
N SER A 72 -7.67 30.46 6.37
CA SER A 72 -8.17 29.35 7.17
C SER A 72 -9.62 29.61 7.58
N THR A 73 -10.59 29.21 6.75
CA THR A 73 -11.97 28.81 7.14
C THR A 73 -12.84 28.62 5.89
N ALA A 74 -13.18 27.37 5.59
CA ALA A 74 -14.49 26.91 5.12
C ALA A 74 -14.33 25.45 4.65
N ALA A 75 -15.06 24.53 5.28
CA ALA A 75 -15.27 23.20 4.73
C ALA A 75 -15.83 23.37 3.31
N ALA A 76 -15.07 22.89 2.32
CA ALA A 76 -15.51 22.91 0.94
C ALA A 76 -16.76 22.01 0.79
N PRO A 77 -17.78 22.47 0.06
CA PRO A 77 -18.99 21.69 -0.19
C PRO A 77 -18.65 20.54 -1.15
N ASN A 78 -19.11 19.33 -0.84
CA ASN A 78 -19.12 18.14 -1.72
C ASN A 78 -17.89 18.00 -2.65
N SER A 79 -16.77 17.48 -2.13
CA SER A 79 -15.97 16.63 -3.01
C SER A 79 -16.88 15.44 -3.34
N GLU A 80 -17.43 15.38 -4.55
CA GLU A 80 -18.06 14.16 -5.05
C GLU A 80 -17.05 13.04 -4.82
N GLN A 81 -17.34 12.19 -3.84
CA GLN A 81 -16.47 11.07 -3.54
C GLN A 81 -16.54 10.18 -4.78
N LYS A 82 -15.44 10.09 -5.53
CA LYS A 82 -15.33 9.27 -6.75
C LYS A 82 -15.34 7.77 -6.39
N SER A 83 -16.47 7.29 -5.91
CA SER A 83 -16.69 5.94 -5.42
C SER A 83 -16.48 4.89 -6.50
N HIS A 84 -16.70 5.24 -7.78
CA HIS A 84 -16.35 4.41 -8.95
C HIS A 84 -14.86 4.03 -9.03
N LEU A 85 -13.96 4.70 -8.29
CA LEU A 85 -12.55 4.28 -8.22
C LEU A 85 -12.31 3.08 -7.30
N TYR A 86 -13.22 2.85 -6.35
CA TYR A 86 -13.04 1.91 -5.24
C TYR A 86 -14.12 0.82 -5.17
N VAL A 87 -15.30 1.09 -5.72
CA VAL A 87 -16.46 0.18 -5.73
C VAL A 87 -16.54 -0.52 -7.09
N PRO A 88 -16.38 -1.85 -7.17
CA PRO A 88 -16.33 -2.57 -8.44
C PRO A 88 -17.53 -2.37 -9.36
N SER A 89 -18.76 -2.41 -8.82
CA SER A 89 -19.96 -2.24 -9.63
C SER A 89 -20.05 -0.86 -10.27
N GLU A 90 -19.67 0.18 -9.52
CA GLU A 90 -19.65 1.56 -10.00
C GLU A 90 -18.52 1.79 -10.99
N ARG A 91 -17.34 1.18 -10.79
CA ARG A 91 -16.24 1.17 -11.77
C ARG A 91 -16.73 0.63 -13.11
N ASP A 92 -17.36 -0.54 -13.09
CA ASP A 92 -17.77 -1.23 -14.31
C ASP A 92 -18.87 -0.44 -15.05
N GLU A 93 -19.82 0.14 -14.32
CA GLU A 93 -20.87 1.01 -14.87
C GLU A 93 -20.30 2.31 -15.46
N TYR A 94 -19.35 2.95 -14.77
CA TYR A 94 -18.77 4.23 -15.17
C TYR A 94 -17.82 4.09 -16.35
N TYR A 95 -16.89 3.12 -16.31
CA TYR A 95 -15.85 2.99 -17.34
C TYR A 95 -16.25 2.10 -18.51
N GLN A 96 -17.18 1.16 -18.33
CA GLN A 96 -17.66 0.27 -19.40
C GLN A 96 -16.51 -0.42 -20.17
N GLY A 97 -15.47 -0.85 -19.45
CA GLY A 97 -14.28 -1.48 -20.03
C GLY A 97 -13.19 -0.51 -20.52
N ASN A 98 -13.32 0.80 -20.34
CA ASN A 98 -12.24 1.77 -20.61
C ASN A 98 -11.21 1.79 -19.46
N ILE A 99 -10.39 0.74 -19.40
CA ILE A 99 -9.39 0.55 -18.34
C ILE A 99 -8.30 1.63 -18.41
N ALA A 100 -7.97 2.13 -19.60
CA ALA A 100 -7.03 3.23 -19.76
C ALA A 100 -7.49 4.50 -19.03
N GLN A 101 -8.78 4.88 -19.16
CA GLN A 101 -9.33 6.01 -18.42
C GLN A 101 -9.35 5.74 -16.91
N TYR A 102 -9.65 4.51 -16.50
CA TYR A 102 -9.63 4.15 -15.08
C TYR A 102 -8.25 4.34 -14.43
N LEU A 103 -7.18 3.91 -15.11
CA LEU A 103 -5.80 4.11 -14.62
C LEU A 103 -5.43 5.60 -14.56
N LEU A 104 -5.84 6.39 -15.55
CA LEU A 104 -5.65 7.84 -15.57
C LEU A 104 -6.35 8.51 -14.38
N ASP A 105 -7.60 8.15 -14.10
CA ASP A 105 -8.35 8.74 -12.99
C ASP A 105 -7.76 8.34 -11.62
N LEU A 106 -7.26 7.10 -11.48
CA LEU A 106 -6.53 6.68 -10.28
C LEU A 106 -5.25 7.51 -10.08
N HIS A 107 -4.54 7.82 -11.17
CA HIS A 107 -3.35 8.68 -11.14
C HIS A 107 -3.69 10.13 -10.77
N ASP A 108 -4.67 10.72 -11.45
CA ASP A 108 -5.08 12.13 -11.29
C ASP A 108 -5.61 12.40 -9.88
N GLU A 109 -6.30 11.43 -9.28
CA GLU A 109 -6.77 11.49 -7.90
C GLU A 109 -5.70 11.16 -6.86
N GLY A 110 -4.49 10.80 -7.30
CA GLY A 110 -3.42 10.33 -6.42
C GLY A 110 -3.85 9.15 -5.55
N ALA A 111 -4.62 8.23 -6.14
CA ALA A 111 -5.19 7.09 -5.45
C ALA A 111 -4.09 6.22 -4.81
N THR A 112 -4.40 5.68 -3.64
CA THR A 112 -3.50 4.77 -2.94
C THR A 112 -3.95 3.33 -3.07
N LEU A 113 -3.01 2.43 -3.34
CA LEU A 113 -3.17 1.00 -3.36
C LEU A 113 -2.71 0.42 -2.02
N ASN A 114 -3.54 -0.41 -1.39
CA ASN A 114 -3.14 -1.15 -0.19
C ASN A 114 -2.33 -2.37 -0.61
N PHE A 115 -1.03 -2.17 -0.79
CA PHE A 115 -0.08 -3.16 -1.28
C PHE A 115 0.49 -4.01 -0.13
N CYS A 116 0.76 -5.29 -0.39
CA CYS A 116 1.36 -6.24 0.57
C CYS A 116 0.66 -6.32 1.93
N GLY A 117 -0.66 -6.10 1.96
CA GLY A 117 -1.46 -6.29 3.18
C GLY A 117 -1.29 -5.20 4.25
N GLY A 118 -0.98 -3.97 3.87
CA GLY A 118 -1.04 -2.82 4.79
C GLY A 118 -0.18 -1.61 4.41
N MET A 119 0.54 -1.67 3.29
CA MET A 119 1.39 -0.59 2.84
C MET A 119 0.64 0.25 1.80
N MET A 120 0.48 1.55 2.07
CA MET A 120 -0.27 2.44 1.18
C MET A 120 0.68 3.06 0.16
N PHE A 121 0.60 2.61 -1.09
CA PHE A 121 1.39 3.14 -2.21
C PHE A 121 0.52 4.05 -3.07
N GLN A 122 0.94 5.29 -3.31
CA GLN A 122 0.28 6.13 -4.32
C GLN A 122 0.59 5.58 -5.72
N LEU A 123 -0.43 5.49 -6.59
CA LEU A 123 -0.22 5.19 -8.00
C LEU A 123 0.25 6.45 -8.74
N VAL A 124 1.34 6.34 -9.48
CA VAL A 124 1.86 7.38 -10.38
C VAL A 124 2.09 6.78 -11.76
N LEU A 125 1.77 7.51 -12.81
CA LEU A 125 2.02 7.11 -14.19
C LEU A 125 3.07 8.05 -14.79
N SER A 126 4.03 7.51 -15.55
CA SER A 126 4.93 8.35 -16.33
C SER A 126 4.17 9.19 -17.34
N ASP A 127 4.71 10.35 -17.71
CA ASP A 127 4.13 11.26 -18.68
C ASP A 127 3.89 10.58 -20.04
N LYS A 128 4.82 9.72 -20.45
CA LYS A 128 4.69 8.96 -21.69
C LYS A 128 3.58 7.91 -21.61
N LEU A 129 3.44 7.22 -20.47
CA LEU A 129 2.36 6.27 -20.26
C LEU A 129 1.00 6.98 -20.18
N GLN A 130 0.92 8.11 -19.48
CA GLN A 130 -0.29 8.94 -19.47
C GLN A 130 -0.70 9.38 -20.87
N THR A 131 0.25 9.85 -21.68
CA THR A 131 0.00 10.27 -23.07
C THR A 131 -0.54 9.09 -23.89
N HIS A 132 0.07 7.92 -23.76
CA HIS A 132 -0.41 6.70 -24.41
C HIS A 132 -1.83 6.34 -23.96
N LEU A 133 -2.09 6.26 -22.65
CA LEU A 133 -3.39 5.88 -22.11
C LEU A 133 -4.48 6.89 -22.46
N LYS A 134 -4.18 8.20 -22.52
CA LYS A 134 -5.11 9.24 -22.99
C LYS A 134 -5.52 8.97 -24.44
N SER A 135 -4.58 8.59 -25.30
CA SER A 135 -4.88 8.20 -26.68
C SER A 135 -5.73 6.92 -26.75
N VAL A 136 -5.44 5.91 -25.91
CA VAL A 136 -6.19 4.65 -25.87
C VAL A 136 -7.61 4.84 -25.33
N ALA A 137 -7.77 5.69 -24.31
CA ALA A 137 -9.07 6.02 -23.73
C ALA A 137 -9.97 6.80 -24.69
N ALA A 138 -9.39 7.67 -25.52
CA ALA A 138 -10.10 8.46 -26.51
C ALA A 138 -10.41 7.71 -27.82
N ASP A 139 -9.69 6.62 -28.12
CA ASP A 139 -9.95 5.80 -29.31
C ASP A 139 -11.36 5.20 -29.19
N SER A 140 -12.29 5.68 -30.02
CA SER A 140 -13.70 5.27 -30.03
C SER A 140 -13.99 4.07 -30.92
N SER A 141 -13.00 3.61 -31.71
CA SER A 141 -13.19 2.54 -32.67
C SER A 141 -13.37 1.19 -31.97
N SER A 142 -14.40 0.42 -32.33
CA SER A 142 -14.73 -0.84 -31.67
C SER A 142 -13.59 -1.87 -31.75
N GLU A 143 -12.87 -1.92 -32.87
CA GLU A 143 -11.73 -2.82 -33.08
C GLU A 143 -10.42 -2.28 -32.45
N GLY A 144 -10.20 -0.96 -32.45
CA GLY A 144 -9.03 -0.34 -31.84
C GLY A 144 -9.10 -0.32 -30.31
N LYS A 145 -10.30 -0.14 -29.74
CA LYS A 145 -10.57 -0.18 -28.30
C LYS A 145 -10.14 -1.51 -27.69
N GLN A 146 -10.65 -2.64 -28.19
CA GLN A 146 -10.40 -3.91 -27.51
C GLN A 146 -8.95 -4.37 -27.58
N LYS A 147 -8.20 -4.01 -28.65
CA LYS A 147 -6.82 -4.47 -28.83
C LYS A 147 -5.77 -3.64 -28.09
N LYS A 148 -6.09 -2.40 -27.71
CA LYS A 148 -5.12 -1.48 -27.08
C LYS A 148 -5.41 -1.18 -25.63
N GLN A 149 -6.61 -1.49 -25.15
CA GLN A 149 -6.97 -1.30 -23.75
C GLN A 149 -6.17 -2.24 -22.85
N PRO A 150 -5.67 -1.76 -21.70
CA PRO A 150 -5.12 -2.63 -20.68
C PRO A 150 -6.08 -3.75 -20.31
N ILE A 151 -5.54 -4.96 -20.12
CA ILE A 151 -6.31 -6.13 -19.75
C ILE A 151 -6.31 -6.28 -18.23
N ILE A 152 -7.50 -6.48 -17.66
CA ILE A 152 -7.63 -6.96 -16.28
C ILE A 152 -7.89 -8.46 -16.33
N HIS A 153 -6.91 -9.24 -15.89
CA HIS A 153 -6.99 -10.70 -15.86
C HIS A 153 -8.07 -11.18 -14.87
N PRO A 154 -8.70 -12.35 -15.11
CA PRO A 154 -9.67 -12.92 -14.18
C PRO A 154 -9.01 -13.36 -12.87
N ALA A 155 -9.82 -13.56 -11.82
CA ALA A 155 -9.33 -13.99 -10.51
C ALA A 155 -8.59 -15.33 -10.48
N SER A 156 -8.80 -16.19 -11.48
CA SER A 156 -8.02 -17.42 -11.65
C SER A 156 -6.54 -17.18 -12.02
N GLN A 157 -6.22 -15.96 -12.48
CA GLN A 157 -4.90 -15.52 -12.93
C GLN A 157 -4.32 -14.46 -12.00
N SER A 158 -4.49 -14.62 -10.67
CA SER A 158 -3.99 -13.69 -9.66
C SER A 158 -2.46 -13.62 -9.52
N LEU A 159 -1.71 -14.40 -10.29
CA LEU A 159 -0.25 -14.36 -10.31
C LEU A 159 0.19 -14.21 -11.76
N MET A 160 1.20 -13.38 -12.01
CA MET A 160 1.73 -13.18 -13.36
C MET A 160 2.20 -14.50 -13.98
N SER A 161 2.77 -15.40 -13.17
CA SER A 161 3.19 -16.74 -13.63
C SER A 161 2.05 -17.68 -14.04
N ARG A 162 0.78 -17.27 -13.83
CA ARG A 162 -0.42 -18.01 -14.23
C ARG A 162 -1.11 -17.38 -15.44
N THR A 163 -0.63 -16.26 -15.95
CA THR A 163 -1.17 -15.67 -17.18
C THR A 163 -0.75 -16.53 -18.37
N PRO A 164 -1.55 -16.54 -19.46
CA PRO A 164 -1.14 -17.18 -20.71
C PRO A 164 0.19 -16.59 -21.19
N ASP A 165 1.02 -17.44 -21.80
CA ASP A 165 2.27 -17.05 -22.45
C ASP A 165 3.29 -16.35 -21.54
N TYR A 166 3.15 -16.48 -20.22
CA TYR A 166 4.12 -15.96 -19.26
C TYR A 166 5.53 -16.49 -19.54
N LYS A 167 6.49 -15.58 -19.59
CA LYS A 167 7.93 -15.84 -19.63
C LYS A 167 8.63 -14.98 -18.60
N LYS A 168 9.60 -15.54 -17.88
CA LYS A 168 10.55 -14.76 -17.08
C LYS A 168 11.40 -13.92 -18.02
N SER A 169 11.09 -12.64 -18.10
CA SER A 169 11.76 -11.68 -18.98
C SER A 169 11.44 -10.26 -18.52
N SER A 170 12.14 -9.28 -19.09
CA SER A 170 11.82 -7.86 -18.93
C SER A 170 10.74 -7.36 -19.89
N PHE A 171 10.09 -8.21 -20.69
CA PHE A 171 9.07 -7.77 -21.64
C PHE A 171 7.84 -7.18 -20.94
N ALA A 172 7.37 -6.05 -21.47
CA ALA A 172 6.08 -5.43 -21.18
C ALA A 172 5.57 -4.74 -22.45
N ASP A 173 4.25 -4.64 -22.60
CA ASP A 173 3.59 -4.16 -23.82
C ASP A 173 2.56 -3.05 -23.57
N ASN A 174 2.40 -2.63 -22.30
CA ASN A 174 1.41 -1.65 -21.85
C ASN A 174 -0.05 -2.12 -21.98
N ILE A 175 -0.28 -3.40 -22.27
CA ILE A 175 -1.61 -4.03 -22.42
C ILE A 175 -1.79 -5.12 -21.37
N PHE A 176 -0.94 -6.15 -21.43
CA PHE A 176 -0.93 -7.28 -20.51
C PHE A 176 -0.08 -6.98 -19.28
N SER A 177 1.03 -6.28 -19.49
CA SER A 177 1.93 -5.90 -18.40
C SER A 177 2.58 -4.55 -18.65
N PHE A 178 2.99 -3.94 -17.54
CA PHE A 178 3.63 -2.63 -17.49
C PHE A 178 5.02 -2.77 -16.89
N HIS A 179 5.96 -1.98 -17.38
CA HIS A 179 7.13 -1.64 -16.58
C HIS A 179 6.69 -0.73 -15.44
N GLY A 180 7.25 -0.93 -14.26
CA GLY A 180 7.06 0.00 -13.17
C GLY A 180 8.13 -0.08 -12.10
N ARG A 181 7.96 0.73 -11.06
CA ARG A 181 8.84 0.79 -9.91
C ARG A 181 8.06 0.89 -8.62
N GLU A 182 8.54 0.16 -7.64
CA GLU A 182 8.28 0.44 -6.25
C GLU A 182 9.27 1.51 -5.79
N LEU A 183 8.79 2.71 -5.47
CA LEU A 183 9.59 3.83 -4.97
C LEU A 183 9.28 4.11 -3.50
N ARG A 184 10.33 4.45 -2.73
CA ARG A 184 10.23 4.73 -1.29
C ARG A 184 10.94 6.04 -0.94
N LYS A 185 10.60 6.58 0.25
CA LYS A 185 11.10 7.85 0.80
C LYS A 185 10.70 9.08 -0.02
N ILE A 186 9.44 9.13 -0.43
CA ILE A 186 8.88 10.27 -1.17
C ILE A 186 7.96 11.05 -0.22
N PRO A 187 8.39 12.18 0.37
CA PRO A 187 7.64 12.86 1.43
C PRO A 187 6.25 13.37 0.98
N THR A 188 6.08 13.59 -0.31
CA THR A 188 4.87 14.10 -0.95
C THR A 188 3.89 13.00 -1.34
N ALA A 189 4.24 11.73 -1.18
CA ALA A 189 3.37 10.63 -1.59
C ALA A 189 2.13 10.51 -0.70
N ASN A 190 0.98 10.31 -1.35
CA ASN A 190 -0.28 10.01 -0.68
C ASN A 190 -0.18 8.67 0.08
N GLY A 191 -1.02 8.50 1.11
CA GLY A 191 -1.04 7.31 1.95
C GLY A 191 -0.12 7.36 3.18
N GLY A 192 0.70 8.41 3.30
CA GLY A 192 1.44 8.75 4.52
C GLY A 192 2.67 7.89 4.83
N MET A 193 3.02 6.95 3.95
CA MET A 193 4.19 6.08 4.11
C MET A 193 5.38 6.49 3.23
N GLY A 194 5.20 7.49 2.37
CA GLY A 194 6.22 7.94 1.43
C GLY A 194 6.53 6.91 0.33
N PHE A 195 5.50 6.19 -0.10
CA PHE A 195 5.58 5.06 -1.02
C PHE A 195 4.79 5.34 -2.31
N VAL A 196 5.40 5.05 -3.45
CA VAL A 196 4.81 5.24 -4.78
C VAL A 196 4.99 3.96 -5.60
N LEU A 197 3.94 3.56 -6.31
CA LEU A 197 4.03 2.62 -7.42
C LEU A 197 3.98 3.44 -8.71
N GLN A 198 5.12 3.57 -9.38
CA GLN A 198 5.20 4.23 -10.67
C GLN A 198 5.01 3.20 -11.77
N LEU A 199 4.01 3.36 -12.65
CA LEU A 199 3.95 2.63 -13.92
C LEU A 199 4.52 3.50 -15.04
N SER A 200 5.22 2.88 -15.98
CA SER A 200 5.91 3.57 -17.06
C SER A 200 5.72 2.88 -18.40
N TYR A 201 5.95 3.64 -19.48
CA TYR A 201 5.70 3.17 -20.83
C TYR A 201 6.85 2.29 -21.33
N ALA A 202 6.52 1.06 -21.72
CA ALA A 202 7.42 0.12 -22.37
C ALA A 202 7.37 0.27 -23.89
N ASP A 203 8.45 -0.12 -24.58
CA ASP A 203 8.53 -0.11 -26.04
C ASP A 203 7.61 -1.18 -26.66
N PRO A 204 6.50 -0.78 -27.33
CA PRO A 204 5.55 -1.75 -27.88
C PRO A 204 6.05 -2.42 -29.17
N SER A 205 7.14 -1.92 -29.76
CA SER A 205 7.73 -2.52 -30.97
C SER A 205 8.64 -3.71 -30.66
N ALA A 206 8.95 -3.90 -29.38
CA ALA A 206 9.83 -4.94 -28.90
C ALA A 206 9.17 -6.32 -28.96
N THR A 207 9.99 -7.33 -29.22
CA THR A 207 9.58 -8.73 -29.25
C THR A 207 10.38 -9.55 -28.25
N LEU A 208 9.82 -10.70 -27.87
CA LEU A 208 10.55 -11.71 -27.13
C LEU A 208 11.40 -12.52 -28.10
N GLU A 209 12.70 -12.59 -27.84
CA GLU A 209 13.60 -13.49 -28.53
C GLU A 209 13.86 -14.70 -27.63
N GLU A 210 13.54 -15.91 -28.14
CA GLU A 210 13.83 -17.13 -27.41
C GLU A 210 15.34 -17.28 -27.24
N VAL A 211 15.75 -17.47 -26.00
CA VAL A 211 17.17 -17.46 -25.63
C VAL A 211 17.73 -18.84 -25.90
N SER A 212 18.40 -19.00 -27.04
CA SER A 212 19.11 -20.24 -27.39
C SER A 212 20.39 -20.46 -26.55
N SER A 213 20.86 -19.45 -25.81
CA SER A 213 22.02 -19.55 -24.92
C SER A 213 21.92 -18.63 -23.69
N SER A 214 22.20 -19.18 -22.50
CA SER A 214 21.98 -18.59 -21.17
C SER A 214 22.69 -17.26 -20.83
N SER A 215 23.33 -16.59 -21.79
CA SER A 215 24.16 -15.40 -21.57
C SER A 215 23.48 -14.07 -21.93
N ALA A 216 22.40 -14.07 -22.71
CA ALA A 216 21.76 -12.83 -23.19
C ALA A 216 20.56 -12.35 -22.36
N ALA A 217 19.95 -13.23 -21.56
CA ALA A 217 18.84 -12.88 -20.70
C ALA A 217 19.25 -12.93 -19.23
N GLY A 218 18.61 -12.13 -18.37
CA GLY A 218 18.90 -12.05 -16.93
C GLY A 218 18.96 -13.43 -16.26
N LYS A 219 19.58 -13.53 -15.08
CA LYS A 219 19.82 -14.83 -14.42
C LYS A 219 18.52 -15.62 -14.21
N GLY A 220 18.33 -16.67 -15.00
CA GLY A 220 17.15 -17.54 -14.94
C GLY A 220 15.94 -17.03 -15.72
N ALA A 221 16.14 -16.11 -16.67
CA ALA A 221 15.14 -15.67 -17.63
C ALA A 221 14.88 -16.76 -18.68
N ASP A 222 13.63 -16.86 -19.11
CA ASP A 222 13.20 -17.78 -20.17
C ASP A 222 13.33 -17.16 -21.56
N ALA A 223 13.37 -15.82 -21.66
CA ALA A 223 13.45 -15.08 -22.90
C ALA A 223 14.16 -13.73 -22.72
N ALA A 224 14.78 -13.23 -23.78
CA ALA A 224 15.37 -11.90 -23.84
C ALA A 224 14.35 -10.93 -24.43
N TRP A 225 14.35 -9.70 -23.91
CA TRP A 225 13.57 -8.61 -24.47
C TRP A 225 14.51 -7.70 -25.27
N ASN A 226 14.19 -7.46 -26.54
CA ASN A 226 15.01 -6.62 -27.43
C ASN A 226 14.58 -5.15 -27.44
N GLY A 227 13.65 -4.76 -26.57
CA GLY A 227 13.13 -3.40 -26.51
C GLY A 227 14.13 -2.37 -26.02
N THR A 228 13.86 -1.12 -26.36
CA THR A 228 14.71 0.01 -25.99
C THR A 228 14.04 0.89 -24.92
N PRO A 229 14.82 1.60 -24.08
CA PRO A 229 14.28 2.66 -23.24
C PRO A 229 13.72 3.78 -24.10
N VAL A 230 12.42 3.78 -24.29
CA VAL A 230 11.70 4.81 -25.05
C VAL A 230 11.06 5.86 -24.14
N ASP A 231 11.00 5.62 -22.84
CA ASP A 231 10.41 6.52 -21.84
C ASP A 231 11.52 7.00 -20.90
N PRO A 232 11.84 8.32 -20.86
CA PRO A 232 12.84 8.87 -19.93
C PRO A 232 12.51 8.61 -18.46
N GLN A 233 11.22 8.47 -18.12
CA GLN A 233 10.76 8.13 -16.78
C GLN A 233 10.56 6.61 -16.62
N GLY A 234 10.68 5.83 -17.69
CA GLY A 234 10.56 4.37 -17.70
C GLY A 234 11.89 3.67 -17.48
N TRP A 235 11.91 2.35 -17.68
CA TRP A 235 13.09 1.54 -17.38
C TRP A 235 14.30 1.91 -18.21
N SER A 236 15.45 2.07 -17.55
CA SER A 236 16.76 2.24 -18.20
C SER A 236 17.24 0.96 -18.89
N LYS A 237 18.26 1.07 -19.74
CA LYS A 237 18.90 -0.11 -20.38
C LYS A 237 19.43 -1.07 -19.32
N GLU A 238 19.97 -0.51 -18.25
CA GLU A 238 20.52 -1.22 -17.11
C GLU A 238 19.42 -1.96 -16.33
N GLU A 239 18.27 -1.33 -16.10
CA GLU A 239 17.10 -1.98 -15.48
C GLU A 239 16.62 -3.18 -16.30
N ILE A 240 16.51 -3.00 -17.61
CA ILE A 240 16.09 -4.04 -18.55
C ILE A 240 17.07 -5.22 -18.56
N ALA A 241 18.36 -4.93 -18.72
CA ALA A 241 19.40 -5.94 -18.87
C ALA A 241 19.63 -6.75 -17.58
N THR A 242 19.35 -6.15 -16.43
CA THR A 242 19.54 -6.78 -15.12
C THR A 242 18.26 -7.30 -14.49
N TYR A 243 17.12 -7.21 -15.19
CA TYR A 243 15.83 -7.57 -14.61
C TYR A 243 15.75 -9.07 -14.27
N ASP A 244 15.42 -9.33 -13.01
CA ASP A 244 15.24 -10.67 -12.44
C ASP A 244 14.09 -10.69 -11.42
N GLY A 245 12.98 -10.02 -11.73
CA GLY A 245 11.84 -9.78 -10.81
C GLY A 245 11.12 -11.02 -10.29
N TRP A 246 11.43 -12.22 -10.78
CA TRP A 246 10.99 -13.50 -10.20
C TRP A 246 11.84 -13.97 -9.01
N ARG A 247 12.92 -13.25 -8.68
CA ARG A 247 13.80 -13.53 -7.54
C ARG A 247 13.42 -12.65 -6.35
N SER A 248 13.79 -13.11 -5.15
CA SER A 248 13.60 -12.31 -3.94
C SER A 248 14.33 -10.97 -4.01
N ASP A 249 13.67 -9.91 -3.53
CA ASP A 249 14.16 -8.52 -3.52
C ASP A 249 15.54 -8.33 -2.87
N GLN A 250 15.93 -9.22 -1.97
CA GLN A 250 17.26 -9.19 -1.33
C GLN A 250 18.41 -9.36 -2.34
N TRP A 251 18.13 -9.97 -3.49
CA TRP A 251 19.11 -10.23 -4.54
C TRP A 251 19.05 -9.23 -5.70
N ARG A 252 18.11 -8.28 -5.64
CA ARG A 252 17.82 -7.34 -6.72
C ARG A 252 18.46 -5.98 -6.43
N LYS A 253 18.80 -5.25 -7.49
CA LYS A 253 19.45 -3.94 -7.38
C LYS A 253 18.42 -2.86 -7.06
N TRP A 254 18.40 -2.40 -5.81
CA TRP A 254 17.72 -1.16 -5.43
C TRP A 254 18.54 0.04 -5.94
N ARG A 255 17.91 0.91 -6.72
CA ARG A 255 18.53 2.10 -7.31
C ARG A 255 18.18 3.33 -6.48
N LYS A 256 19.15 4.22 -6.33
CA LYS A 256 19.00 5.51 -5.64
C LYS A 256 18.81 6.61 -6.69
N CYS A 257 18.33 7.77 -6.25
CA CYS A 257 18.22 8.98 -7.07
C CYS A 257 19.37 9.19 -8.07
N SER A 258 20.61 9.24 -7.59
CA SER A 258 21.77 9.49 -8.47
C SER A 258 21.94 8.43 -9.56
N MET A 259 21.65 7.16 -9.27
CA MET A 259 21.72 6.10 -10.29
C MET A 259 20.63 6.27 -11.35
N TYR A 260 19.42 6.66 -10.97
CA TYR A 260 18.36 6.92 -11.94
C TYR A 260 18.71 8.08 -12.88
N GLU A 261 19.30 9.15 -12.33
CA GLU A 261 19.74 10.30 -13.10
C GLU A 261 20.89 9.95 -14.05
N ASP A 262 21.88 9.18 -13.57
CA ASP A 262 22.99 8.67 -14.38
C ASP A 262 22.52 7.71 -15.49
N GLU A 263 21.47 6.92 -15.22
CA GLU A 263 20.86 5.97 -16.16
C GLU A 263 19.82 6.64 -17.11
N GLY A 264 19.65 7.97 -17.03
CA GLY A 264 18.91 8.77 -18.02
C GLY A 264 17.62 9.44 -17.54
N TYR A 265 17.14 9.15 -16.33
CA TYR A 265 15.98 9.81 -15.73
C TYR A 265 16.42 11.08 -14.98
N SER A 266 16.84 12.09 -15.75
CA SER A 266 17.51 13.30 -15.24
C SER A 266 16.70 14.17 -14.26
N THR A 267 15.37 14.01 -14.22
CA THR A 267 14.46 14.75 -13.33
C THR A 267 14.03 13.96 -12.10
N PHE A 268 14.55 12.74 -11.89
CA PHE A 268 14.11 11.86 -10.80
C PHE A 268 14.19 12.53 -9.41
N GLY A 269 15.32 13.17 -9.07
CA GLY A 269 15.49 13.84 -7.78
C GLY A 269 14.55 15.04 -7.59
N GLN A 270 14.23 15.73 -8.68
CA GLN A 270 13.24 16.82 -8.67
C GLN A 270 11.83 16.31 -8.41
N GLU A 271 11.44 15.18 -9.01
CA GLU A 271 10.09 14.63 -8.94
C GLU A 271 9.83 13.89 -7.63
N PHE A 272 10.78 13.06 -7.17
CA PHE A 272 10.59 12.14 -6.05
C PHE A 272 11.43 12.50 -4.81
N GLY A 273 12.43 13.36 -4.96
CA GLY A 273 13.35 13.76 -3.90
C GLY A 273 14.66 12.97 -3.90
N ASN A 274 15.74 13.61 -3.45
CA ASN A 274 17.10 13.04 -3.51
C ASN A 274 17.34 11.81 -2.62
N GLU A 275 16.47 11.59 -1.62
CA GLU A 275 16.52 10.38 -0.78
C GLU A 275 15.72 9.21 -1.36
N ALA A 276 14.94 9.45 -2.41
CA ALA A 276 14.11 8.42 -3.01
C ALA A 276 14.98 7.33 -3.62
N PHE A 277 14.49 6.10 -3.49
CA PHE A 277 15.10 4.91 -4.04
C PHE A 277 14.01 3.95 -4.48
N GLY A 278 14.34 3.05 -5.39
CA GLY A 278 13.36 2.18 -6.00
C GLY A 278 13.87 0.84 -6.46
N LEU A 279 12.90 -0.04 -6.71
CA LEU A 279 13.07 -1.36 -7.26
C LEU A 279 12.13 -1.50 -8.46
N ASN A 280 12.62 -2.03 -9.58
CA ASN A 280 11.86 -2.11 -10.82
C ASN A 280 11.13 -3.45 -10.94
N HIS A 281 9.80 -3.44 -11.12
CA HIS A 281 8.95 -4.64 -11.27
C HIS A 281 8.13 -4.58 -12.55
N ARG A 282 7.85 -5.75 -13.15
CA ARG A 282 6.71 -5.84 -14.06
C ARG A 282 5.44 -5.90 -13.24
N PHE A 283 4.45 -5.15 -13.68
CA PHE A 283 3.12 -5.12 -13.09
C PHE A 283 2.07 -5.61 -14.07
N PHE A 284 1.00 -6.21 -13.56
CA PHE A 284 -0.19 -6.54 -14.33
C PHE A 284 -1.44 -6.30 -13.48
N LEU A 285 -2.60 -6.28 -14.14
CA LEU A 285 -3.89 -6.07 -13.49
C LEU A 285 -4.66 -7.39 -13.43
N HIS A 286 -5.31 -7.67 -12.32
CA HIS A 286 -6.29 -8.75 -12.24
C HIS A 286 -7.47 -8.42 -11.32
N LEU A 287 -8.52 -9.22 -11.41
CA LEU A 287 -9.65 -9.19 -10.50
C LEU A 287 -9.43 -10.15 -9.34
N ASP A 288 -10.08 -9.91 -8.21
CA ASP A 288 -10.29 -10.93 -7.18
C ASP A 288 -11.68 -11.57 -7.29
N SER A 289 -12.01 -12.49 -6.37
CA SER A 289 -13.33 -13.14 -6.32
C SER A 289 -14.48 -12.18 -5.98
N GLN A 290 -14.19 -10.94 -5.59
CA GLN A 290 -15.15 -9.87 -5.30
C GLN A 290 -15.17 -8.81 -6.41
N ASN A 291 -14.55 -9.08 -7.56
CA ASN A 291 -14.46 -8.17 -8.70
C ASN A 291 -13.64 -6.88 -8.44
N LYS A 292 -12.85 -6.82 -7.37
CA LYS A 292 -11.93 -5.69 -7.16
C LYS A 292 -10.74 -5.82 -8.09
N MET A 293 -10.29 -4.69 -8.63
CA MET A 293 -9.06 -4.63 -9.40
C MET A 293 -7.86 -4.60 -8.43
N TRP A 294 -6.87 -5.41 -8.76
CA TRP A 294 -5.58 -5.48 -8.11
C TRP A 294 -4.49 -5.16 -9.13
N LEU A 295 -3.55 -4.31 -8.72
CA LEU A 295 -2.27 -4.15 -9.38
C LEU A 295 -1.29 -5.08 -8.68
N SER A 296 -0.59 -5.91 -9.45
CA SER A 296 0.24 -6.97 -8.89
C SER A 296 1.60 -6.97 -9.55
N ALA A 297 2.65 -6.97 -8.74
CA ALA A 297 4.03 -7.16 -9.17
C ALA A 297 4.27 -8.64 -9.50
N GLU A 298 5.26 -8.90 -10.36
CA GLU A 298 5.63 -10.25 -10.79
C GLU A 298 6.03 -11.19 -9.63
N ASP A 299 6.59 -10.66 -8.55
CA ASP A 299 6.96 -11.40 -7.34
C ASP A 299 5.76 -11.80 -6.45
N GLY A 300 4.55 -11.39 -6.82
CA GLY A 300 3.31 -11.70 -6.11
C GLY A 300 2.89 -10.67 -5.06
N CYS A 301 3.65 -9.59 -4.88
CA CYS A 301 3.19 -8.45 -4.12
C CYS A 301 2.06 -7.74 -4.87
N GLU A 302 0.94 -7.47 -4.20
CA GLU A 302 -0.25 -6.94 -4.86
C GLU A 302 -1.00 -5.96 -3.96
N GLY A 303 -1.78 -5.07 -4.58
CA GLY A 303 -2.64 -4.13 -3.88
C GLY A 303 -3.83 -3.66 -4.70
N THR A 304 -4.90 -3.30 -3.99
CA THR A 304 -6.16 -2.81 -4.56
C THR A 304 -6.40 -1.35 -4.14
N PRO A 305 -7.06 -0.52 -4.98
CA PRO A 305 -7.43 0.85 -4.61
C PRO A 305 -8.15 0.91 -3.27
N ALA A 306 -7.66 1.78 -2.39
CA ALA A 306 -8.20 1.98 -1.07
C ALA A 306 -8.72 3.42 -0.94
N ASP A 307 -9.96 3.54 -0.51
CA ASP A 307 -10.69 4.81 -0.34
C ASP A 307 -10.18 5.69 0.82
N GLY A 308 -9.07 5.31 1.47
CA GLY A 308 -8.53 5.93 2.69
C GLY A 308 -9.46 5.83 3.92
N SER A 309 -10.75 5.55 3.74
CA SER A 309 -11.76 5.54 4.79
C SER A 309 -11.61 4.34 5.71
N SER A 310 -11.01 3.25 5.22
CA SER A 310 -10.87 2.02 6.01
C SER A 310 -9.94 2.18 7.23
N LEU A 311 -8.90 3.01 7.17
CA LEU A 311 -7.95 3.17 8.27
C LEU A 311 -8.57 3.97 9.42
N MET A 312 -9.22 5.09 9.11
CA MET A 312 -9.93 5.92 10.12
C MET A 312 -11.19 5.24 10.65
N LYS A 313 -11.93 4.46 9.83
CA LYS A 313 -13.03 3.60 10.32
C LYS A 313 -12.51 2.47 11.22
N LYS A 314 -11.39 1.82 10.91
CA LYS A 314 -10.78 0.80 11.78
C LYS A 314 -10.24 1.37 13.09
N LEU A 315 -9.57 2.52 13.06
CA LEU A 315 -9.06 3.19 14.25
C LEU A 315 -10.19 3.80 15.11
N GLY A 316 -11.20 4.40 14.49
CA GLY A 316 -12.40 4.89 15.15
C GLY A 316 -13.21 3.76 15.79
N GLY A 317 -13.35 2.62 15.13
CA GLY A 317 -14.01 1.44 15.70
C GLY A 317 -13.29 0.88 16.94
N MET A 318 -11.96 0.95 16.98
CA MET A 318 -11.18 0.54 18.14
C MET A 318 -11.24 1.52 19.32
N LEU A 319 -11.30 2.83 19.05
CA LEU A 319 -11.32 3.86 20.09
C LEU A 319 -12.72 4.11 20.68
N PHE A 320 -13.80 3.93 19.89
CA PHE A 320 -15.16 4.17 20.37
C PHE A 320 -15.94 2.89 20.76
N GLY A 321 -15.47 1.70 20.36
CA GLY A 321 -16.14 0.42 20.64
C GLY A 321 -15.96 -0.14 22.06
N ARG A 322 -15.06 0.43 22.88
CA ARG A 322 -14.73 -0.13 24.21
C ARG A 322 -14.89 0.80 25.41
N HIS A 323 -15.28 2.06 25.24
CA HIS A 323 -15.49 2.98 26.37
C HIS A 323 -16.93 3.46 26.57
N LEU A 324 -17.83 3.26 25.60
CA LEU A 324 -19.22 3.70 25.77
C LEU A 324 -20.10 2.76 26.63
N VAL A 325 -19.68 1.50 26.83
CA VAL A 325 -20.45 0.55 27.67
C VAL A 325 -20.17 0.72 29.17
N ILE A 326 -19.01 1.27 29.56
CA ILE A 326 -18.66 1.41 30.98
C ILE A 326 -19.30 2.66 31.62
N VAL A 327 -19.54 3.73 30.85
CA VAL A 327 -20.16 4.95 31.39
C VAL A 327 -21.68 4.77 31.60
N ALA A 328 -22.35 3.96 30.76
CA ALA A 328 -23.79 3.67 30.92
C ALA A 328 -24.10 2.79 32.15
N VAL A 329 -23.17 1.93 32.58
CA VAL A 329 -23.37 1.05 33.76
C VAL A 329 -23.02 1.76 35.09
N CYS A 330 -22.14 2.77 35.07
CA CYS A 330 -21.83 3.55 36.27
C CYS A 330 -22.89 4.60 36.62
N LEU A 331 -23.66 5.11 35.64
CA LEU A 331 -24.72 6.09 35.92
C LEU A 331 -26.05 5.48 36.39
N LEU A 332 -26.25 4.16 36.23
CA LEU A 332 -27.47 3.47 36.68
C LEU A 332 -27.37 2.84 38.09
N ASN A 333 -26.19 2.86 38.73
CA ASN A 333 -26.00 2.30 40.08
C ASN A 333 -25.89 3.33 41.21
N LEU A 334 -26.06 4.63 40.93
CA LEU A 334 -25.91 5.69 41.94
C LEU A 334 -27.23 6.18 42.57
N HIS A 335 -28.36 5.52 42.31
CA HIS A 335 -29.66 5.82 42.93
C HIS A 335 -30.30 4.58 43.56
N TYR A 336 -29.57 3.83 44.40
CA TYR A 336 -30.24 2.83 45.25
C TYR A 336 -29.45 2.41 46.50
N VAL A 337 -29.05 3.33 47.38
CA VAL A 337 -28.75 2.96 48.79
C VAL A 337 -29.01 4.16 49.71
N GLY A 338 -30.01 4.07 50.59
CA GLY A 338 -30.21 5.09 51.62
C GLY A 338 -31.53 5.01 52.38
N GLY A 339 -31.83 3.86 53.01
CA GLY A 339 -32.98 3.74 53.92
C GLY A 339 -32.70 2.73 55.03
N TYR A 340 -32.02 3.17 56.10
CA TYR A 340 -31.89 2.40 57.33
C TYR A 340 -32.81 2.96 58.41
N HIS A 341 -33.76 2.11 58.82
CA HIS A 341 -34.65 2.26 59.95
C HIS A 341 -33.87 2.15 61.26
N ALA A 342 -34.12 3.06 62.21
CA ALA A 342 -33.70 2.92 63.60
C ALA A 342 -34.93 2.59 64.46
N GLU A 343 -35.00 1.37 64.98
CA GLU A 343 -35.82 1.03 66.15
C GLU A 343 -34.92 1.05 67.39
N LYS A 344 -35.21 1.95 68.32
CA LYS A 344 -34.75 1.89 69.71
C LYS A 344 -35.95 1.51 70.58
N LYS A 345 -35.88 0.33 71.20
CA LYS A 345 -36.54 0.05 72.49
C LYS A 345 -35.46 0.05 73.56
N ILE A 346 -35.76 0.63 74.72
CA ILE A 346 -35.64 0.04 76.07
C ILE A 346 -35.77 1.16 77.12
N PHE A 347 -36.81 1.00 77.96
CA PHE A 347 -37.10 1.50 79.31
C PHE A 347 -37.25 3.00 79.58
#